data_AF-A0A0M3JMS3-F1
#
_entry.id   AF-A0A0M3JMS3-F1
#
_cell.length_a   1.000
_cell.length_b   1.000
_cell.length_c   1.000
_cell.angle_alpha   90.00
_cell.angle_beta   90.00
_cell.angle_gamma   90.00
#
_symmetry.space_group_name_H-M   'P 1'
#
loop_
_entity.id
_entity.type
_entity.pdbx_description
1 polymer ?
#
loop_
_entity_poly.entity_id
_entity_poly.type
_entity_poly.pdbx_seq_one_letter_code
_entity_poly.pdbx_strand_id
1 'polypeptide(L)'
;MPAEGVPLNPHANLLTTDEIIQLAEIFAANGVEKIRLTGGEPTLRKDLVDIVARLSAIRGIRQIGLTTNGIVLARKLEQLVEAGLTKLN
;
A
#
# COMPACT_ATOMS: atom_id res chain seq x y z
N MET A 1 -9.67 -15.95 -5.53
CA MET A 1 -8.43 -16.29 -6.27
C MET A 1 -8.75 -17.43 -7.22
N PRO A 2 -8.22 -17.44 -8.45
CA PRO A 2 -8.33 -18.60 -9.34
C PRO A 2 -7.67 -19.83 -8.70
N ALA A 3 -8.22 -21.01 -8.96
CA ALA A 3 -7.71 -22.28 -8.42
C ALA A 3 -6.26 -22.57 -8.81
N GLU A 4 -5.80 -21.97 -9.91
CA GLU A 4 -4.48 -22.20 -10.51
C GLU A 4 -3.42 -21.17 -10.05
N GLY A 5 -3.80 -20.23 -9.18
CA GLY A 5 -2.92 -19.12 -8.78
C GLY A 5 -2.77 -18.05 -9.87
N VAL A 6 -2.00 -17.02 -9.57
CA VAL A 6 -1.70 -15.93 -10.51
C VAL A 6 -0.18 -15.93 -10.73
N PRO A 7 0.31 -15.91 -11.99
CA PRO A 7 1.73 -15.81 -12.25
C PRO A 7 2.30 -14.54 -11.60
N LEU A 8 3.41 -14.69 -10.88
CA LEU A 8 4.06 -13.57 -10.22
C LEU A 8 4.65 -12.63 -11.28
N ASN A 9 4.31 -11.35 -11.22
CA ASN A 9 4.94 -10.35 -12.08
C ASN A 9 6.44 -10.27 -11.76
N PRO A 10 7.32 -10.21 -12.78
CA PRO A 10 8.73 -9.97 -12.56
C PRO A 10 8.94 -8.66 -11.79
N HIS A 11 9.85 -8.67 -10.82
CA HIS A 11 10.14 -7.51 -9.97
C HIS A 11 10.46 -6.23 -10.77
N ALA A 12 11.06 -6.36 -11.96
CA ALA A 12 11.41 -5.24 -12.83
C ALA A 12 10.20 -4.47 -13.39
N ASN A 13 9.00 -5.04 -13.37
CA ASN A 13 7.79 -4.40 -13.89
C ASN A 13 6.91 -3.78 -12.79
N LEU A 14 7.36 -3.82 -11.54
CA LEU A 14 6.65 -3.22 -10.41
C LEU A 14 7.15 -1.80 -10.18
N LEU A 15 6.22 -0.89 -9.91
CA LEU A 15 6.58 0.44 -9.42
C LEU A 15 7.37 0.33 -8.13
N THR A 16 8.50 1.03 -8.10
CA THR A 16 9.30 1.27 -6.90
C THR A 16 8.51 2.09 -5.88
N THR A 17 8.97 2.12 -4.63
CA THR A 17 8.37 3.01 -3.61
C THR A 17 8.39 4.47 -4.08
N ASP A 18 9.51 4.92 -4.65
CA ASP A 18 9.66 6.31 -5.08
C ASP A 18 8.66 6.68 -6.18
N GLU A 19 8.44 5.82 -7.16
CA GLU A 19 7.45 6.05 -8.20
C GLU A 19 6.01 6.06 -7.64
N ILE A 20 5.70 5.21 -6.67
CA ILE A 20 4.39 5.22 -5.99
C ILE A 20 4.17 6.55 -5.27
N ILE A 21 5.17 7.04 -4.54
CA ILE A 21 5.07 8.30 -3.79
C ILE A 21 4.96 9.48 -4.74
N GLN A 22 5.75 9.53 -5.81
CA GLN A 22 5.66 10.56 -6.83
C GLN A 22 4.26 10.63 -7.45
N LEU A 23 3.66 9.49 -7.78
CA LEU A 23 2.28 9.44 -8.29
C LEU A 23 1.28 9.91 -7.23
N ALA A 24 1.43 9.48 -5.98
CA ALA A 24 0.55 9.87 -4.89
C ALA A 24 0.58 11.37 -4.62
N GLU A 25 1.75 12.01 -4.68
CA GLU A 25 1.90 13.47 -4.54
C GLU A 25 1.19 14.22 -5.67
N ILE A 26 1.35 13.77 -6.92
CA ILE A 26 0.65 14.35 -8.08
C ILE A 26 -0.87 14.23 -7.89
N PHE A 27 -1.36 13.06 -7.48
CA PHE A 27 -2.79 12.87 -7.25
C PHE A 27 -3.31 13.69 -6.07
N ALA A 28 -2.56 13.77 -4.97
CA ALA A 28 -2.93 14.58 -3.81
C ALA A 28 -3.04 16.07 -4.17
N ALA A 29 -2.10 16.58 -4.97
CA ALA A 29 -2.15 17.94 -5.50
C ALA A 29 -3.40 18.21 -6.36
N ASN A 30 -4.01 17.17 -6.93
CA ASN A 30 -5.24 17.21 -7.72
C ASN A 30 -6.50 16.81 -6.92
N GLY A 31 -6.43 16.79 -5.59
CA GLY A 31 -7.59 16.59 -4.72
C GLY A 31 -7.88 15.14 -4.33
N VAL A 32 -6.97 14.19 -4.63
CA VAL A 32 -7.09 12.85 -4.07
C VAL A 32 -6.76 12.87 -2.58
N GLU A 33 -7.68 12.39 -1.76
CA GLU A 33 -7.53 12.38 -0.30
C GLU A 33 -7.41 10.97 0.29
N LYS A 34 -7.69 9.94 -0.51
CA LYS A 34 -7.79 8.56 -0.05
C LYS A 34 -7.00 7.64 -0.97
N ILE A 35 -6.11 6.85 -0.39
CA ILE A 35 -5.32 5.85 -1.11
C ILE A 35 -5.67 4.47 -0.56
N ARG A 36 -5.83 3.50 -1.46
CA ARG A 36 -6.07 2.10 -1.10
C ARG A 36 -4.96 1.21 -1.66
N LEU A 37 -4.23 0.57 -0.76
CA LEU A 37 -3.23 -0.45 -1.07
C LEU A 37 -3.92 -1.81 -1.24
N THR A 38 -3.68 -2.41 -2.40
CA THR A 38 -4.28 -3.67 -2.84
C THR A 38 -3.30 -4.39 -3.76
N GLY A 39 -3.72 -5.48 -4.41
CA GLY A 39 -2.93 -6.23 -5.38
C GLY A 39 -3.37 -7.69 -5.40
N GLY A 40 -2.40 -8.60 -5.45
CA GLY A 40 -2.62 -9.99 -5.06
C GLY A 40 -2.78 -10.08 -3.54
N GLU A 41 -1.66 -10.07 -2.82
CA GLU A 41 -1.65 -9.91 -1.36
C GLU A 41 -0.62 -8.82 -0.99
N PRO A 42 -1.07 -7.60 -0.60
CA PRO A 42 -0.17 -6.48 -0.39
C PRO A 42 0.80 -6.67 0.78
N THR A 43 0.45 -7.48 1.78
CA THR A 43 1.32 -7.75 2.94
C THR A 43 2.60 -8.54 2.59
N LEU A 44 2.67 -9.14 1.39
CA LEU A 44 3.88 -9.78 0.87
C LEU A 44 4.92 -8.78 0.34
N ARG A 45 4.52 -7.51 0.12
CA ARG A 45 5.44 -6.47 -0.34
C ARG A 45 6.37 -6.06 0.81
N LYS A 46 7.69 -6.17 0.60
CA LYS A 46 8.71 -6.00 1.66
C LYS A 46 8.75 -4.58 2.22
N ASP A 47 8.57 -3.60 1.35
CA ASP A 47 8.56 -2.15 1.56
C ASP A 47 7.17 -1.60 1.94
N LEU A 48 6.16 -2.45 2.23
CA LEU A 48 4.79 -1.98 2.49
C LEU A 48 4.71 -0.93 3.62
N VAL A 49 5.45 -1.15 4.73
CA VAL A 49 5.44 -0.24 5.88
C VAL A 49 6.04 1.12 5.49
N ASP A 50 7.12 1.11 4.70
CA ASP A 50 7.75 2.33 4.16
C ASP A 50 6.80 3.09 3.22
N ILE A 51 6.10 2.38 2.34
CA ILE A 51 5.06 2.97 1.49
C ILE A 51 3.99 3.65 2.35
N VAL A 52 3.44 2.97 3.36
CA VAL A 52 2.40 3.57 4.23
C VAL A 52 2.93 4.80 4.95
N ALA A 53 4.14 4.74 5.51
CA ALA A 53 4.77 5.86 6.22
C ALA A 53 4.98 7.07 5.32
N ARG A 54 5.46 6.85 4.10
CA ARG A 54 5.69 7.94 3.14
C ARG A 54 4.37 8.50 2.61
N LEU A 55 3.37 7.66 2.35
CA LEU A 55 2.04 8.11 1.95
C LEU A 55 1.35 8.95 3.05
N SER A 56 1.52 8.59 4.32
CA SER A 56 0.88 9.31 5.44
C SER A 56 1.48 10.70 5.65
N ALA A 57 2.72 10.91 5.22
CA ALA A 57 3.39 12.21 5.22
C ALA A 57 2.94 13.14 4.07
N ILE A 58 2.24 12.64 3.05
CA ILE A 58 1.80 13.45 1.91
C ILE A 58 0.64 14.36 2.35
N ARG A 59 0.86 15.68 2.25
CA ARG A 59 -0.19 16.67 2.51
C ARG A 59 -1.38 16.45 1.56
N GLY A 60 -2.57 16.32 2.14
CA GLY A 60 -3.82 16.10 1.40
C GLY A 60 -4.33 14.67 1.50
N ILE A 61 -3.46 13.69 1.76
CA ILE A 61 -3.88 12.32 2.04
C ILE A 61 -4.43 12.24 3.47
N ARG A 62 -5.71 11.91 3.59
CA ARG A 62 -6.44 11.80 4.86
C ARG A 62 -6.72 10.36 5.26
N GLN A 63 -6.69 9.43 4.30
CA GLN A 63 -7.01 8.03 4.55
C GLN A 63 -6.11 7.12 3.71
N ILE A 64 -5.43 6.20 4.39
CA ILE A 64 -4.70 5.09 3.78
C ILE A 64 -5.40 3.80 4.19
N GLY A 65 -5.95 3.08 3.21
CA GLY A 65 -6.62 1.81 3.40
C GLY A 65 -5.79 0.65 2.86
N LEU A 66 -5.87 -0.51 3.48
CA LEU A 66 -5.25 -1.76 3.03
C LEU A 66 -6.34 -2.81 2.85
N THR A 67 -6.36 -3.51 1.72
CA THR A 67 -7.21 -4.68 1.49
C THR A 67 -6.34 -5.93 1.50
N THR A 68 -6.57 -6.86 2.43
CA THR A 68 -5.70 -8.04 2.64
C THR A 68 -6.52 -9.28 3.01
N ASN A 69 -6.01 -10.46 2.68
CA ASN A 69 -6.58 -11.72 3.17
C ASN A 69 -6.30 -11.98 4.67
N GLY A 70 -5.44 -11.16 5.30
CA GLY A 70 -5.18 -11.18 6.74
C GLY A 70 -4.19 -12.25 7.22
N ILE A 71 -3.76 -13.20 6.39
CA ILE A 71 -2.98 -14.39 6.82
C ILE A 71 -1.67 -14.01 7.51
N VAL A 72 -0.96 -13.01 7.00
CA VAL A 72 0.33 -12.54 7.56
C VAL A 72 0.24 -11.15 8.19
N LEU A 73 -0.98 -10.58 8.29
CA LEU A 73 -1.20 -9.22 8.76
C LEU A 73 -0.71 -9.02 10.20
N ALA A 74 -0.92 -9.99 11.08
CA ALA A 74 -0.56 -9.91 12.51
C ALA A 74 0.91 -9.54 12.73
N ARG A 75 1.81 -9.92 11.81
CA ARG A 75 3.26 -9.63 11.92
C ARG A 75 3.62 -8.20 11.54
N LYS A 76 2.73 -7.48 10.87
CA LYS A 76 2.97 -6.13 10.32
C LYS A 76 1.98 -5.09 10.83
N LEU A 77 0.88 -5.51 11.46
CA LEU A 77 -0.25 -4.63 11.79
C LEU A 77 0.17 -3.44 12.65
N GLU A 78 0.92 -3.68 13.73
CA GLU A 78 1.39 -2.63 14.63
C GLU A 78 2.22 -1.58 13.87
N GLN A 79 3.23 -2.04 13.12
CA GLN A 79 4.07 -1.19 12.27
C GLN A 79 3.26 -0.42 11.22
N LEU A 80 2.23 -1.02 10.64
CA LEU A 80 1.37 -0.38 9.66
C LEU A 80 0.51 0.72 10.30
N VAL A 81 -0.04 0.48 11.48
CA VAL A 81 -0.82 1.48 12.24
C VAL A 81 0.08 2.64 12.64
N GLU A 82 1.27 2.36 13.18
CA GLU A 82 2.28 3.38 13.50
C GLU A 82 2.70 4.20 12.28
N ALA A 83 2.81 3.55 11.12
CA ALA A 83 3.12 4.21 9.85
C ALA A 83 1.95 5.09 9.31
N GLY A 84 0.76 5.01 9.89
CA GLY A 84 -0.40 5.81 9.50
C GLY A 84 -1.45 5.07 8.66
N LEU A 85 -1.49 3.73 8.72
CA LEU A 85 -2.60 2.96 8.17
C LEU A 85 -3.88 3.28 8.94
N THR A 86 -4.90 3.75 8.24
CA THR A 86 -6.16 4.22 8.84
C THR A 86 -7.34 3.27 8.66
N LYS A 87 -7.27 2.35 7.70
CA LYS A 87 -8.39 1.46 7.36
C LYS A 87 -7.93 0.09 6.87
N LEU A 88 -8.63 -0.95 7.29
CA LEU A 88 -8.47 -2.33 6.84
C LEU A 88 -9.76 -2.85 6.19
N ASN A 89 -9.59 -3.67 5.16
CA ASN A 89 -10.65 -4.38 4.45
C ASN A 89 -10.25 -5.84 4.23
#